data_AF-A0A1V3XLR6-F1
#
_entry.id   AF-A0A1V3XLR6-F1
#
_cell.length_a   1.000
_cell.length_b   1.000
_cell.length_c   1.000
_cell.angle_alpha   90.00
_cell.angle_beta   90.00
_cell.angle_gamma   90.00
#
_symmetry.space_group_name_H-M   'P 1'
#
loop_
_entity.id
_entity.type
_entity.pdbx_description
1 polymer ?
#
loop_
_entity_poly.entity_id
_entity_poly.type
_entity_poly.pdbx_seq_one_letter_code
_entity_poly.pdbx_strand_id
1 'polypeptide(L)'
;MLIIVISDEPDADRRLAVALQQLSGRHDLMWAMVSDMPAVGSAEGERDGYDVATGGYVLNGATLGPRIIDAYRRREAARIAELDEFLTTQGVQSTRIGGSAEIRAKIVALTEAFQHAG
;
A
#
# COMPACT_ATOMS: atom_id res chain seq x y z
N MET A 1 19.01 16.04 -2.72
CA MET A 1 18.26 15.77 -3.98
C MET A 1 17.03 15.01 -3.59
N LEU A 2 15.86 15.40 -4.10
CA LEU A 2 14.60 14.72 -3.82
C LEU A 2 14.49 13.45 -4.67
N ILE A 3 14.18 12.33 -4.04
CA ILE A 3 13.83 11.07 -4.69
C ILE A 3 12.35 10.78 -4.41
N ILE A 4 11.61 10.51 -5.49
CA ILE A 4 10.20 10.10 -5.41
C ILE A 4 10.12 8.64 -5.83
N VAL A 5 9.64 7.78 -4.93
CA VAL A 5 9.40 6.37 -5.21
C VAL A 5 7.93 6.19 -5.51
N ILE A 6 7.63 5.50 -6.62
CA ILE A 6 6.29 5.06 -6.98
C ILE A 6 6.34 3.54 -7.10
N SER A 7 5.56 2.86 -6.28
CA SER A 7 5.53 1.40 -6.26
C SER A 7 4.16 0.88 -5.85
N ASP A 8 3.99 -0.43 -5.95
CA ASP A 8 3.01 -1.16 -5.15
C ASP A 8 3.48 -1.22 -3.68
N GLU A 9 2.64 -1.74 -2.79
CA GLU A 9 2.93 -1.87 -1.36
C GLU A 9 4.03 -2.91 -1.09
N PRO A 10 5.21 -2.52 -0.57
CA PRO A 10 6.29 -3.45 -0.33
C PRO A 10 6.13 -4.20 1.00
N ASP A 11 6.82 -5.33 1.13
CA ASP A 11 7.03 -5.95 2.44
C ASP A 11 8.02 -5.13 3.28
N ALA A 12 7.68 -4.91 4.55
CA ALA A 12 8.50 -4.16 5.52
C ALA A 12 9.68 -5.00 6.04
N ASP A 13 10.57 -5.41 5.16
CA ASP A 13 11.68 -6.32 5.48
C ASP A 13 13.01 -5.59 5.78
N ARG A 14 14.00 -6.38 6.22
CA ARG A 14 15.35 -5.87 6.52
C ARG A 14 16.05 -5.32 5.28
N ARG A 15 15.79 -5.88 4.10
CA ARG A 15 16.42 -5.44 2.86
C ARG A 15 15.95 -4.04 2.50
N LEU A 16 14.64 -3.79 2.63
CA LEU A 16 14.04 -2.48 2.44
C LEU A 16 14.57 -1.47 3.45
N ALA A 17 14.69 -1.85 4.72
CA ALA A 17 15.26 -0.99 5.75
C ALA A 17 16.67 -0.50 5.41
N VAL A 18 17.55 -1.41 4.95
CA VAL A 18 18.91 -1.07 4.54
C VAL A 18 18.91 -0.13 3.33
N ALA A 19 18.06 -0.39 2.34
CA ALA A 19 17.94 0.46 1.16
C ALA A 19 17.47 1.87 1.52
N LEU A 20 16.45 1.98 2.38
CA LEU A 20 15.93 3.27 2.86
C LEU A 20 16.98 4.04 3.65
N GLN A 21 17.72 3.39 4.55
CA GLN A 21 18.78 4.03 5.33
C GLN A 21 19.89 4.61 4.43
N GLN A 22 20.26 3.89 3.36
CA GLN A 22 21.28 4.36 2.42
C GLN A 22 20.80 5.55 1.59
N LEU A 23 19.52 5.54 1.21
CA LEU A 23 18.91 6.62 0.42
C LEU A 23 18.68 7.87 1.27
N SER A 24 18.05 7.73 2.45
CA SER A 24 17.73 8.85 3.33
C SER A 24 18.96 9.57 3.87
N GLY A 25 20.10 8.88 3.99
CA GLY A 25 21.37 9.49 4.40
C GLY A 25 21.94 10.51 3.41
N ARG A 26 21.44 10.58 2.18
CA ARG A 26 21.94 11.48 1.11
C ARG A 26 20.85 12.23 0.36
N HIS A 27 19.60 11.82 0.53
CA HIS A 27 18.48 12.25 -0.28
C HIS A 27 17.24 12.41 0.59
N ASP A 28 16.43 13.41 0.24
CA ASP A 28 15.09 13.49 0.78
C ASP A 28 14.19 12.51 0.03
N LEU A 29 13.29 11.83 0.75
CA LEU A 29 12.48 10.75 0.19
C LEU A 29 10.98 11.05 0.35
N MET A 30 10.26 10.95 -0.76
CA MET A 30 8.80 10.86 -0.79
C MET A 30 8.39 9.54 -1.44
N TRP A 31 7.39 8.87 -0.89
CA TRP A 31 6.92 7.59 -1.41
C TRP A 31 5.42 7.57 -1.66
N ALA A 32 5.01 7.44 -2.92
CA ALA A 32 3.62 7.17 -3.28
C ALA A 32 3.43 5.68 -3.61
N MET A 33 2.53 5.02 -2.88
CA MET A 33 2.16 3.64 -3.11
C MET A 33 0.80 3.57 -3.81
N VAL A 34 0.67 2.66 -4.78
CA VAL A 34 -0.63 2.27 -5.33
C VAL A 34 -1.10 1.08 -4.51
N SER A 35 -2.30 1.17 -3.93
CA SER A 35 -2.83 0.08 -3.13
C SER A 35 -3.37 -1.03 -4.02
N ASP A 36 -3.14 -2.26 -3.58
CA ASP A 36 -3.70 -3.44 -4.21
C ASP A 36 -5.22 -3.48 -4.11
N MET A 37 -5.83 -4.06 -5.14
CA MET A 37 -7.25 -4.39 -5.09
C MET A 37 -7.41 -5.63 -4.20
N PRO A 38 -8.31 -5.61 -3.20
CA PRO A 38 -8.54 -6.76 -2.34
C PRO A 38 -8.87 -8.01 -3.16
N ALA A 39 -8.25 -9.14 -2.80
CA ALA A 39 -8.48 -10.42 -3.50
C ALA A 39 -9.90 -10.97 -3.27
N VAL A 40 -10.61 -10.45 -2.27
CA VAL A 40 -12.00 -10.79 -1.94
C VAL A 40 -12.87 -9.53 -2.06
N GLY A 41 -14.04 -9.66 -2.69
CA GLY A 41 -15.01 -8.58 -2.74
C GLY A 41 -15.39 -8.07 -1.34
N SER A 42 -15.64 -6.76 -1.23
CA SER A 42 -16.00 -6.09 0.02
C SER A 42 -17.43 -6.40 0.46
N ALA A 43 -18.33 -6.76 -0.48
CA ALA A 43 -19.75 -6.99 -0.25
C ALA A 43 -20.34 -8.16 -1.07
N GLU A 44 -21.50 -8.69 -0.64
CA GLU A 44 -22.34 -9.56 -1.47
C GLU A 44 -22.73 -8.81 -2.76
N GLY A 45 -22.27 -9.31 -3.92
CA GLY A 45 -22.56 -8.73 -5.23
C GLY A 45 -21.46 -7.86 -5.84
N GLU A 46 -20.35 -7.64 -5.14
CA GLU A 46 -19.16 -7.05 -5.75
C GLU A 46 -18.42 -8.10 -6.60
N ARG A 47 -17.90 -7.70 -7.77
CA ARG A 47 -17.29 -8.64 -8.72
C ARG A 47 -16.05 -9.27 -8.09
N ASP A 48 -16.00 -10.60 -8.15
CA ASP A 48 -14.86 -11.39 -7.72
C ASP A 48 -13.57 -10.93 -8.40
N GLY A 49 -12.45 -11.04 -7.68
CA GLY A 49 -11.13 -10.85 -8.25
C GLY A 49 -10.94 -11.78 -9.46
N TYR A 50 -10.30 -11.28 -10.50
CA TYR A 50 -10.03 -12.04 -11.71
C TYR A 50 -8.59 -12.53 -11.70
N ASP A 51 -8.38 -13.84 -11.76
CA ASP A 51 -7.05 -14.40 -11.96
C ASP A 51 -6.67 -14.23 -13.43
N VAL A 52 -5.84 -13.22 -13.70
CA VAL A 52 -5.35 -12.89 -15.03
C VAL A 52 -4.45 -13.97 -15.64
N ALA A 53 -3.86 -14.87 -14.83
CA ALA A 53 -3.01 -15.94 -15.34
C ALA A 53 -3.82 -17.16 -15.80
N THR A 54 -4.92 -17.47 -15.12
CA THR A 54 -5.76 -18.64 -15.44
C THR A 54 -7.05 -18.28 -16.16
N GLY A 55 -7.44 -17.00 -16.17
CA GLY A 55 -8.71 -16.50 -16.69
C GLY A 55 -9.92 -16.88 -15.82
N GLY A 56 -9.68 -17.44 -14.64
CA GLY A 56 -10.71 -17.84 -13.67
C GLY A 56 -11.08 -16.71 -12.70
N TYR A 57 -12.21 -16.88 -12.00
CA TYR A 57 -12.55 -16.03 -10.87
C TYR A 57 -11.86 -16.55 -9.61
N VAL A 58 -11.28 -15.65 -8.83
CA VAL A 58 -10.79 -15.94 -7.47
C VAL A 58 -11.98 -16.38 -6.62
N LEU A 59 -11.79 -17.38 -5.76
CA LEU A 59 -12.83 -17.94 -4.90
C LEU A 59 -13.60 -16.82 -4.20
N ASN A 60 -14.89 -16.72 -4.49
CA ASN A 60 -15.73 -15.65 -3.96
C ASN A 60 -15.85 -15.74 -2.43
N GLY A 61 -16.17 -14.60 -1.80
CA GLY A 61 -16.38 -14.55 -0.35
C GLY A 61 -17.43 -15.55 0.15
N ALA A 62 -18.44 -15.85 -0.67
CA ALA A 62 -19.46 -16.86 -0.35
C ALA A 62 -18.89 -18.29 -0.26
N THR A 63 -17.81 -18.60 -1.00
CA THR A 63 -17.14 -19.92 -1.01
C THR A 63 -16.10 -20.03 0.11
N LEU A 64 -15.38 -18.93 0.41
CA LEU A 64 -14.38 -18.90 1.49
C LEU A 64 -15.01 -18.88 2.89
N GLY A 65 -16.23 -18.35 3.00
CA GLY A 65 -16.96 -18.20 4.25
C GLY A 65 -16.42 -17.07 5.14
N PRO A 66 -17.24 -16.58 6.09
CA PRO A 66 -16.96 -15.35 6.85
C PRO A 66 -15.67 -15.44 7.67
N ARG A 67 -15.35 -16.61 8.22
CA ARG A 67 -14.14 -16.80 9.04
C ARG A 67 -12.85 -16.51 8.26
N ILE A 68 -12.79 -16.92 6.99
CA ILE A 68 -11.60 -16.73 6.15
C ILE A 68 -11.53 -15.28 5.68
N ILE A 69 -12.65 -14.68 5.29
CA ILE A 69 -12.71 -13.25 4.93
C ILE A 69 -12.24 -12.38 6.10
N ASP A 70 -12.74 -12.64 7.31
CA ASP A 70 -12.36 -11.88 8.50
C ASP A 70 -10.88 -12.07 8.83
N ALA A 71 -10.35 -13.29 8.68
CA ALA A 71 -8.93 -13.56 8.87
C ALA A 71 -8.07 -12.82 7.83
N TYR A 72 -8.48 -12.80 6.57
CA TYR A 72 -7.83 -12.05 5.50
C TYR A 72 -7.83 -10.55 5.79
N ARG A 73 -9.00 -9.96 6.07
CA ARG A 73 -9.14 -8.53 6.38
C ARG A 73 -8.31 -8.10 7.59
N ARG A 74 -8.27 -8.92 8.64
CA ARG A 74 -7.40 -8.65 9.81
C ARG A 74 -5.93 -8.68 9.44
N ARG A 75 -5.50 -9.66 8.64
CA ARG A 75 -4.11 -9.75 8.18
C ARG A 75 -3.74 -8.57 7.30
N GLU A 76 -4.64 -8.15 6.42
CA GLU A 76 -4.42 -7.02 5.53
C GLU A 76 -4.32 -5.70 6.30
N ALA A 77 -5.22 -5.47 7.24
CA ALA A 77 -5.13 -4.32 8.14
C ALA A 77 -3.82 -4.31 8.95
N ALA A 78 -3.37 -5.47 9.42
CA ALA A 78 -2.09 -5.59 10.13
C ALA A 78 -0.89 -5.28 9.22
N ARG A 79 -0.88 -5.78 7.97
CA ARG A 79 0.17 -5.50 6.98
C ARG A 79 0.28 -4.01 6.66
N ILE A 80 -0.87 -3.34 6.47
CA ILE A 80 -0.94 -1.90 6.23
C ILE A 80 -0.39 -1.11 7.43
N ALA A 81 -0.80 -1.49 8.65
CA ALA A 81 -0.34 -0.84 9.87
C ALA A 81 1.17 -1.02 10.10
N GLU A 82 1.69 -2.22 9.88
CA GLU A 82 3.13 -2.53 9.98
C GLU A 82 3.94 -1.69 8.99
N LEU A 83 3.46 -1.56 7.75
CA LEU A 83 4.12 -0.74 6.73
C LEU A 83 4.07 0.75 7.07
N ASP A 84 2.94 1.26 7.59
CA ASP A 84 2.84 2.66 8.06
C ASP A 84 3.81 2.95 9.20
N GLU A 85 3.86 2.07 10.21
CA GLU A 85 4.78 2.20 11.33
C GLU A 85 6.25 2.14 10.86
N PHE A 86 6.55 1.22 9.94
CA PHE A 86 7.88 1.08 9.35
C PHE A 86 8.33 2.36 8.63
N LEU A 87 7.53 2.89 7.70
CA LEU A 87 7.88 4.10 6.95
C LEU A 87 7.99 5.33 7.86
N THR A 88 7.10 5.44 8.85
CA THR A 88 7.17 6.48 9.89
C THR A 88 8.48 6.41 10.66
N THR A 89 8.89 5.20 11.07
CA THR A 89 10.15 4.97 11.81
C THR A 89 11.37 5.30 10.96
N GLN A 90 11.32 5.08 9.65
CA GLN A 90 12.37 5.45 8.70
C GLN A 90 12.34 6.94 8.31
N GLY A 91 11.40 7.72 8.83
CA GLY A 91 11.25 9.15 8.52
C GLY A 91 10.81 9.43 7.08
N VAL A 92 10.20 8.45 6.41
CA VAL A 92 9.77 8.56 5.02
C VAL A 92 8.37 9.13 4.95
N GLN A 93 8.20 10.25 4.25
CA GLN A 93 6.88 10.79 3.95
C GLN A 93 6.21 9.91 2.88
N SER A 94 5.05 9.34 3.18
CA SER A 94 4.38 8.41 2.28
C SER A 94 2.89 8.66 2.13
N THR A 95 2.33 8.25 0.98
CA THR A 95 0.90 8.19 0.74
C THR A 95 0.51 6.90 0.02
N ARG A 96 -0.72 6.45 0.23
CA ARG A 96 -1.37 5.40 -0.58
C ARG A 96 -2.42 5.99 -1.51
N ILE A 97 -2.57 5.39 -2.67
CA ILE A 97 -3.51 5.77 -3.74
C ILE A 97 -4.32 4.53 -4.07
N GLY A 98 -5.60 4.50 -3.67
CA GLY A 98 -6.49 3.36 -3.92
C GLY A 98 -7.14 3.39 -5.31
N GLY A 99 -7.05 4.52 -6.02
CA GLY A 99 -7.61 4.65 -7.34
C GLY A 99 -7.18 5.93 -8.07
N SER A 100 -7.40 5.96 -9.37
CA SER A 100 -6.94 7.05 -10.24
C SER A 100 -7.53 8.41 -9.86
N ALA A 101 -8.76 8.45 -9.34
CA ALA A 101 -9.42 9.67 -8.87
C ALA A 101 -8.68 10.33 -7.69
N GLU A 102 -7.91 9.56 -6.92
CA GLU A 102 -7.20 10.05 -5.72
C GLU A 102 -5.81 10.61 -6.03
N ILE A 103 -5.21 10.24 -7.18
CA ILE A 103 -3.81 10.54 -7.52
C ILE A 103 -3.49 12.01 -7.28
N ARG A 104 -4.27 12.92 -7.86
CA ARG A 104 -4.00 14.37 -7.77
C ARG A 104 -4.04 14.84 -6.32
N ALA A 105 -5.08 14.49 -5.58
CA ALA A 105 -5.27 14.97 -4.21
C ALA A 105 -4.16 14.44 -3.28
N LYS A 106 -3.83 13.15 -3.39
CA LYS A 106 -2.82 12.48 -2.56
C LYS A 106 -1.41 13.00 -2.82
N ILE A 107 -1.04 13.21 -4.09
CA ILE A 107 0.29 13.75 -4.45
C ILE A 107 0.45 15.19 -3.98
N VAL A 108 -0.59 16.03 -4.10
CA VAL A 108 -0.57 17.40 -3.57
C VAL A 108 -0.36 17.38 -2.06
N ALA A 109 -1.17 16.62 -1.33
CA ALA A 109 -1.06 16.52 0.13
C ALA A 109 0.31 16.02 0.59
N LEU A 110 0.89 15.03 -0.11
CA LEU A 110 2.23 14.52 0.19
C LEU A 110 3.30 15.59 -0.01
N THR A 111 3.19 16.39 -1.08
CA THR A 111 4.14 17.45 -1.39
C THR A 111 4.04 18.61 -0.41
N GLU A 112 2.82 18.98 -0.02
CA GLU A 112 2.58 19.97 1.04
C GLU A 112 3.17 19.50 2.36
N ALA A 113 2.88 18.28 2.79
CA ALA A 113 3.45 17.72 4.03
C ALA A 113 4.98 17.74 4.02
N PHE A 114 5.60 17.39 2.90
CA PHE A 114 7.05 17.44 2.73
C PHE A 114 7.61 18.87 2.88
N GLN A 115 6.96 19.88 2.30
CA GLN A 115 7.39 21.28 2.42
C GLN A 115 7.32 21.85 3.84
N HIS A 116 6.42 21.33 4.68
CA HIS A 116 6.25 21.80 6.07
C HIS A 116 7.14 21.04 7.08
N ALA A 117 7.83 19.98 6.64
CA ALA A 117 8.67 19.16 7.49
C ALA A 117 10.16 19.60 7.52
N GLY A 118 10.56 20.52 6.64
CA GLY A 118 11.89 21.13 6.59
C GLY A 118 11.93 22.52 7.25
#